data_AF-A0A350D0T3-F1
#
_entry.id   AF-A0A350D0T3-F1
#
_cell.length_a   1.000
_cell.length_b   1.000
_cell.length_c   1.000
_cell.angle_alpha   90.00
_cell.angle_beta   90.00
_cell.angle_gamma   90.00
#
_symmetry.space_group_name_H-M   'P 1'
#
loop_
_entity.id
_entity.type
_entity.pdbx_description
1 polymer ?
#
loop_
_entity_poly.entity_id
_entity_poly.type
_entity_poly.pdbx_seq_one_letter_code
_entity_poly.pdbx_strand_id
1 'polypeptide(L)'
;MSYYRELKDFILEIKGDFFLSPRDAWFLKFLEEEGYPLPVVKEGIKRFFLYYPPEKRTKLPLFMSFEEIKKKRQRAVKKTAPDWKEKFYQRLEVAKRFLGEELTYPEPKDQAQAEEILISLENEIAQRLYDALSKEEKISLMKKFSVFKENKELLKAMVKRELFKRVGLKGLSLFLD
;
A
#
# COMPACT_ATOMS: atom_id res chain seq x y z
N MET A 1 2.72 17.22 -3.68
CA MET A 1 3.88 17.23 -4.59
C MET A 1 4.32 15.80 -4.80
N SER A 2 4.51 15.35 -6.05
CA SER A 2 5.01 13.99 -6.29
C SER A 2 6.50 13.92 -6.02
N TYR A 3 6.90 13.07 -5.08
CA TYR A 3 8.31 12.79 -4.78
C TYR A 3 8.94 11.83 -5.80
N TYR A 4 8.25 11.52 -6.90
CA TYR A 4 8.72 10.62 -7.95
C TYR A 4 10.10 11.02 -8.51
N ARG A 5 10.36 12.31 -8.73
CA ARG A 5 11.67 12.77 -9.21
C ARG A 5 12.79 12.45 -8.23
N GLU A 6 12.59 12.76 -6.94
CA GLU A 6 13.58 12.49 -5.91
C GLU A 6 13.86 11.00 -5.74
N LEU A 7 12.80 10.16 -5.75
CA LEU A 7 12.98 8.71 -5.68
C LEU A 7 13.64 8.16 -6.94
N LYS A 8 13.35 8.70 -8.12
CA LYS A 8 13.93 8.23 -9.38
C LYS A 8 15.45 8.35 -9.34
N ASP A 9 15.98 9.52 -9.06
CA ASP A 9 17.44 9.74 -9.08
C ASP A 9 18.14 8.86 -8.04
N PHE A 10 17.56 8.77 -6.84
CA PHE A 10 18.03 7.90 -5.77
C PHE A 10 18.06 6.41 -6.15
N ILE A 11 17.02 5.91 -6.84
CA ILE A 11 16.95 4.51 -7.25
C ILE A 11 17.98 4.22 -8.34
N LEU A 12 18.13 5.13 -9.31
CA LEU A 12 19.10 4.97 -10.40
C LEU A 12 20.54 4.93 -9.86
N GLU A 13 20.86 5.80 -8.90
CA GLU A 13 22.15 5.79 -8.19
C GLU A 13 22.39 4.45 -7.47
N ILE A 14 21.42 3.97 -6.69
CA ILE A 14 21.57 2.74 -5.90
C ILE A 14 21.66 1.48 -6.77
N LYS A 15 20.89 1.44 -7.87
CA LYS A 15 20.87 0.31 -8.79
C LYS A 15 22.05 0.31 -9.75
N GLY A 16 22.68 1.46 -10.00
CA GLY A 16 23.64 1.63 -11.09
C GLY A 16 22.97 1.47 -12.45
N ASP A 17 21.73 1.95 -12.59
CA ASP A 17 20.90 1.81 -13.79
C ASP A 17 20.60 3.18 -14.40
N PHE A 18 20.25 3.22 -15.69
CA PHE A 18 19.96 4.45 -16.43
C PHE A 18 18.46 4.77 -16.51
N PHE A 19 17.59 3.80 -16.22
CA PHE A 19 16.15 3.96 -16.37
C PHE A 19 15.31 3.17 -15.35
N LEU A 20 14.14 3.70 -15.01
CA LEU A 20 13.13 2.99 -14.22
C LEU A 20 12.17 2.25 -15.15
N SER A 21 12.13 0.92 -15.07
CA SER A 21 11.19 0.15 -15.89
C SER A 21 9.72 0.58 -15.66
N PRO A 22 8.81 0.42 -16.64
CA PRO A 22 7.40 0.83 -16.48
C PRO A 22 6.72 0.22 -15.25
N ARG A 23 7.09 -1.02 -14.89
CA ARG A 23 6.60 -1.69 -13.68
C ARG A 23 7.12 -1.04 -12.38
N ASP A 24 8.36 -0.52 -12.39
CA ASP A 24 8.93 0.17 -11.23
C ASP A 24 8.28 1.54 -11.06
N ALA A 25 8.05 2.25 -12.16
CA ALA A 25 7.30 3.51 -12.14
C ALA A 25 5.86 3.30 -11.62
N TRP A 26 5.20 2.22 -12.04
CA TRP A 26 3.87 1.86 -11.55
C TRP A 26 3.87 1.54 -10.05
N PHE A 27 4.86 0.79 -9.57
CA PHE A 27 5.03 0.52 -8.15
C PHE A 27 5.24 1.79 -7.32
N LEU A 28 6.07 2.73 -7.80
CA LEU A 28 6.26 4.02 -7.13
C LEU A 28 4.97 4.84 -7.07
N LYS A 29 4.23 4.91 -8.18
CA LYS A 29 2.93 5.58 -8.22
C LYS A 29 1.95 4.94 -7.23
N PHE A 30 1.93 3.62 -7.14
CA PHE A 30 1.11 2.90 -6.17
C PHE A 30 1.47 3.30 -4.73
N LEU A 31 2.75 3.36 -4.37
CA LEU A 31 3.18 3.77 -3.03
C LEU A 31 2.76 5.21 -2.69
N GLU A 32 2.85 6.12 -3.66
CA GLU A 32 2.41 7.51 -3.50
C GLU A 32 0.89 7.60 -3.30
N GLU A 33 0.11 6.87 -4.11
CA GLU A 33 -1.35 6.81 -4.00
C GLU A 33 -1.84 6.15 -2.71
N GLU A 34 -1.03 5.27 -2.12
CA GLU A 34 -1.23 4.61 -0.82
C GLU A 34 -0.68 5.42 0.36
N GLY A 35 -0.23 6.66 0.10
CA GLY A 35 0.23 7.61 1.12
C GLY A 35 1.45 7.14 1.91
N TYR A 36 2.32 6.31 1.33
CA TYR A 36 3.56 5.95 2.00
C TYR A 36 4.47 7.19 2.12
N PRO A 37 4.96 7.53 3.32
CA PRO A 37 5.85 8.68 3.47
C PRO A 37 7.15 8.49 2.69
N LEU A 38 7.60 9.51 1.97
CA LEU A 38 8.86 9.48 1.23
C LEU A 38 10.05 8.95 2.05
N PRO A 39 10.28 9.36 3.32
CA PRO A 39 11.38 8.83 4.11
C PRO A 39 11.29 7.32 4.36
N VAL A 40 10.07 6.80 4.51
CA VAL A 40 9.80 5.37 4.69
C VAL A 40 10.11 4.60 3.41
N VAL A 41 9.65 5.12 2.26
CA VAL A 41 9.89 4.52 0.94
C VAL A 41 11.39 4.49 0.62
N LYS A 42 12.07 5.64 0.75
CA LYS A 42 13.50 5.79 0.45
C LYS A 42 14.36 4.83 1.27
N GLU A 43 14.11 4.75 2.57
CA GLU A 43 14.83 3.86 3.49
C GLU A 43 14.52 2.37 3.24
N GLY A 44 13.27 2.02 2.89
CA GLY A 44 12.90 0.64 2.55
C GLY A 44 13.60 0.16 1.27
N ILE A 45 13.62 1.00 0.24
CA ILE A 45 14.38 0.76 -1.01
C ILE A 45 15.87 0.60 -0.70
N LYS A 46 16.43 1.53 0.09
CA LYS A 46 17.86 1.51 0.48
C LYS A 46 18.25 0.17 1.09
N ARG A 47 17.52 -0.26 2.11
CA ARG A 47 17.80 -1.51 2.83
C ARG A 47 17.73 -2.72 1.93
N PHE A 48 16.70 -2.79 1.08
CA PHE A 48 16.55 -3.89 0.16
C PHE A 48 17.73 -4.01 -0.79
N PHE A 49 18.13 -2.93 -1.48
CA PHE A 49 19.22 -3.00 -2.45
C PHE A 49 20.60 -3.15 -1.82
N LEU A 50 20.85 -2.53 -0.66
CA LEU A 50 22.14 -2.67 0.04
C LEU A 50 22.37 -4.08 0.59
N TYR A 51 21.33 -4.89 0.75
CA TYR A 51 21.47 -6.31 1.08
C TYR A 51 22.15 -7.11 -0.05
N TYR A 52 22.04 -6.64 -1.30
CA TYR A 52 22.63 -7.31 -2.45
C TYR A 52 23.93 -6.63 -2.91
N PRO A 53 24.91 -7.40 -3.42
CA PRO A 53 26.08 -6.86 -4.11
C PRO A 53 25.67 -5.97 -5.30
N PRO A 54 26.43 -4.89 -5.61
CA PRO A 54 26.12 -3.94 -6.67
C PRO A 54 25.78 -4.59 -8.02
N GLU A 55 26.51 -5.64 -8.40
CA GLU A 55 26.38 -6.33 -9.69
C GLU A 55 25.02 -7.01 -9.88
N LYS A 56 24.34 -7.32 -8.76
CA LYS A 56 23.01 -7.96 -8.76
C LYS A 56 21.87 -6.93 -8.74
N ARG A 57 22.13 -5.68 -8.34
CA ARG A 57 21.08 -4.67 -8.10
C ARG A 57 20.34 -4.24 -9.36
N THR A 58 21.04 -4.11 -10.48
CA THR A 58 20.46 -3.72 -11.78
C THR A 58 19.29 -4.63 -12.18
N LYS A 59 19.45 -5.94 -11.99
CA LYS A 59 18.45 -6.97 -12.35
C LYS A 59 17.29 -7.08 -11.37
N LEU A 60 17.42 -6.53 -10.16
CA LEU A 60 16.39 -6.66 -9.13
C LEU A 60 15.23 -5.69 -9.39
N PRO A 61 13.98 -6.18 -9.50
CA PRO A 61 12.81 -5.32 -9.59
C PRO A 61 12.63 -4.47 -8.34
N LEU A 62 12.20 -3.22 -8.49
CA LEU A 62 12.01 -2.31 -7.36
C LEU A 62 10.92 -2.81 -6.40
N PHE A 63 9.88 -3.42 -6.94
CA PHE A 63 8.72 -3.91 -6.17
C PHE A 63 9.07 -5.01 -5.15
N MET A 64 10.25 -5.63 -5.25
CA MET A 64 10.72 -6.58 -4.23
C MET A 64 11.06 -5.88 -2.90
N SER A 65 11.30 -4.57 -2.90
CA SER A 65 11.50 -3.78 -1.68
C SER A 65 10.22 -3.56 -0.86
N PHE A 66 9.05 -3.96 -1.37
CA PHE A 66 7.76 -3.66 -0.75
C PHE A 66 7.64 -4.14 0.70
N GLU A 67 8.20 -5.32 1.02
CA GLU A 67 8.16 -5.86 2.38
C GLU A 67 8.95 -4.98 3.37
N GLU A 68 10.14 -4.52 2.97
CA GLU A 68 10.96 -3.61 3.78
C GLU A 68 10.28 -2.25 3.98
N ILE A 69 9.61 -1.74 2.93
CA ILE A 69 8.81 -0.52 3.02
C ILE A 69 7.65 -0.70 4.01
N LYS A 70 6.92 -1.82 3.97
CA LYS A 70 5.83 -2.12 4.92
C LYS A 70 6.33 -2.20 6.36
N LYS A 71 7.43 -2.92 6.61
CA LYS A 71 8.06 -3.00 7.95
C LYS A 71 8.42 -1.62 8.48
N LYS A 72 8.93 -0.74 7.61
CA LYS A 72 9.28 0.64 7.98
C LYS A 72 8.05 1.50 8.25
N ARG A 73 7.00 1.39 7.43
CA ARG A 73 5.71 2.07 7.67
C ARG A 73 5.18 1.69 9.04
N GLN A 74 5.07 0.39 9.36
CA GLN A 74 4.59 -0.08 10.66
C GLN A 74 5.40 0.47 11.85
N ARG A 75 6.72 0.61 11.70
CA ARG A 75 7.58 1.20 12.75
C ARG A 75 7.41 2.71 12.87
N ALA A 76 7.18 3.42 11.77
CA ALA A 76 6.92 4.86 11.77
C ALA A 76 5.53 5.17 12.37
N VAL A 77 4.55 4.35 12.05
CA VAL A 77 3.17 4.37 12.58
C VAL A 77 3.14 4.32 14.11
N LYS A 78 3.98 3.48 14.74
CA LYS A 78 4.11 3.41 16.21
C LYS A 78 4.57 4.71 16.87
N LYS A 79 5.02 5.71 16.11
CA LYS A 79 5.66 6.91 16.66
C LYS A 79 4.79 8.16 16.74
N THR A 80 3.62 8.26 16.10
CA THR A 80 2.72 9.43 16.31
C THR A 80 1.40 9.35 15.53
N ALA A 81 0.26 9.47 16.22
CA ALA A 81 -0.91 10.22 15.77
C ALA A 81 -1.68 10.69 17.02
N PRO A 82 -1.54 11.96 17.45
CA PRO A 82 -2.19 12.44 18.68
C PRO A 82 -3.73 12.31 18.64
N ASP A 83 -4.34 12.41 17.44
CA ASP A 83 -5.80 12.39 17.24
C ASP A 83 -6.33 11.09 16.61
N TRP A 84 -5.65 9.96 16.87
CA TRP A 84 -5.99 8.68 16.24
C TRP A 84 -7.44 8.23 16.49
N LYS A 85 -8.03 8.58 17.63
CA LYS A 85 -9.42 8.24 17.96
C LYS A 85 -10.42 8.92 17.03
N GLU A 86 -10.26 10.22 16.82
CA GLU A 86 -11.14 10.97 15.93
C GLU A 86 -11.03 10.45 14.49
N LYS A 87 -9.79 10.27 14.01
CA LYS A 87 -9.54 9.65 12.70
C LYS A 87 -10.17 8.26 12.61
N PHE A 88 -10.04 7.43 13.64
CA PHE A 88 -10.65 6.09 13.66
C PHE A 88 -12.16 6.14 13.44
N TYR A 89 -12.89 6.96 14.20
CA TYR A 89 -14.35 7.08 14.04
C TYR A 89 -14.76 7.66 12.68
N GLN A 90 -14.04 8.66 12.17
CA GLN A 90 -14.30 9.18 10.82
C GLN A 90 -14.13 8.10 9.75
N ARG A 91 -13.10 7.25 9.85
CA ARG A 91 -12.86 6.14 8.92
C ARG A 91 -13.88 5.01 9.10
N LEU A 92 -14.32 4.78 10.32
CA LEU A 92 -15.37 3.81 10.62
C LEU A 92 -16.71 4.20 9.97
N GLU A 93 -17.10 5.47 10.02
CA GLU A 93 -18.31 5.95 9.33
C GLU A 93 -18.25 5.70 7.82
N VAL A 94 -17.05 5.81 7.22
CA VAL A 94 -16.84 5.42 5.83
C VAL A 94 -17.02 3.90 5.66
N ALA A 95 -16.48 3.08 6.55
CA ALA A 95 -16.61 1.62 6.50
C ALA A 95 -18.08 1.16 6.60
N LYS A 96 -18.88 1.78 7.48
CA LYS A 96 -20.31 1.49 7.65
C LYS A 96 -21.12 1.66 6.36
N ARG A 97 -20.75 2.61 5.49
CA ARG A 97 -21.40 2.80 4.17
C ARG A 97 -21.27 1.58 3.25
N PHE A 98 -20.24 0.76 3.44
CA PHE A 98 -19.99 -0.44 2.64
C PHE A 98 -20.38 -1.73 3.36
N LEU A 99 -20.21 -1.77 4.68
CA LEU A 99 -20.40 -2.99 5.47
C LEU A 99 -21.79 -3.07 6.15
N GLY A 100 -22.47 -1.94 6.32
CA GLY A 100 -23.73 -1.80 7.06
C GLY A 100 -23.53 -1.08 8.41
N GLU A 101 -24.61 -0.47 8.93
CA GLU A 101 -24.57 0.26 10.22
C GLU A 101 -24.40 -0.67 11.43
N GLU A 102 -24.79 -1.95 11.30
CA GLU A 102 -24.69 -2.97 12.35
C GLU A 102 -23.26 -3.53 12.53
N LEU A 103 -22.26 -2.92 11.89
CA LEU A 103 -20.87 -3.33 11.97
C LEU A 103 -20.41 -3.40 13.43
N THR A 104 -20.04 -4.61 13.86
CA THR A 104 -19.56 -4.88 15.21
C THR A 104 -18.03 -4.95 15.22
N TYR A 105 -17.40 -4.15 16.07
CA TYR A 105 -15.95 -4.12 16.23
C TYR A 105 -15.59 -3.89 17.71
N PRO A 106 -14.48 -4.44 18.19
CA PRO A 106 -14.00 -4.14 19.54
C PRO A 106 -13.51 -2.69 19.60
N GLU A 107 -13.81 -1.99 20.69
CA GLU A 107 -13.28 -0.64 20.91
C GLU A 107 -11.75 -0.69 21.04
N PRO A 108 -10.99 0.04 20.19
CA PRO A 108 -9.53 0.01 20.22
C PRO A 108 -8.98 0.62 21.50
N LYS A 109 -8.03 -0.06 22.15
CA LYS A 109 -7.36 0.45 23.36
C LYS A 109 -6.21 1.40 23.04
N ASP A 110 -5.62 1.26 21.85
CA ASP A 110 -4.46 2.02 21.40
C ASP A 110 -4.50 2.22 19.87
N GLN A 111 -3.60 3.07 19.38
CA GLN A 111 -3.47 3.40 17.96
C GLN A 111 -3.14 2.18 17.08
N ALA A 112 -2.41 1.19 17.60
CA ALA A 112 -2.05 0.00 16.83
C ALA A 112 -3.28 -0.90 16.62
N GLN A 113 -4.07 -1.12 17.67
CA GLN A 113 -5.33 -1.85 17.58
C GLN A 113 -6.34 -1.15 16.66
N ALA A 114 -6.42 0.18 16.72
CA ALA A 114 -7.27 0.95 15.82
C ALA A 114 -6.88 0.74 14.34
N GLU A 115 -5.58 0.80 14.03
CA GLU A 115 -5.09 0.52 12.67
C GLU A 115 -5.36 -0.93 12.25
N GLU A 116 -5.19 -1.91 13.13
CA GLU A 116 -5.47 -3.32 12.84
C GLU A 116 -6.96 -3.55 12.52
N ILE A 117 -7.86 -2.93 13.28
CA ILE A 117 -9.30 -2.96 13.01
C ILE A 117 -9.58 -2.35 11.63
N LEU A 118 -9.05 -1.16 11.34
CA LEU A 118 -9.27 -0.50 10.05
C LEU A 118 -8.74 -1.33 8.88
N ILE A 119 -7.58 -1.97 9.02
CA ILE A 119 -7.03 -2.90 8.02
C ILE A 119 -7.95 -4.11 7.83
N SER A 120 -8.53 -4.64 8.91
CA SER A 120 -9.49 -5.75 8.83
C SER A 120 -10.74 -5.33 8.05
N LEU A 121 -11.30 -4.17 8.37
CA LEU A 121 -12.47 -3.61 7.68
C LEU A 121 -12.17 -3.34 6.19
N GLU A 122 -10.99 -2.82 5.86
CA GLU A 122 -10.59 -2.66 4.46
C GLU A 122 -10.57 -3.99 3.70
N ASN A 123 -10.07 -5.05 4.33
CA ASN A 123 -10.01 -6.36 3.69
C ASN A 123 -11.41 -6.93 3.48
N GLU A 124 -12.34 -6.72 4.42
CA GLU A 124 -13.73 -7.13 4.26
C GLU A 124 -14.43 -6.36 3.14
N ILE A 125 -14.27 -5.04 3.09
CA ILE A 125 -14.80 -4.21 2.00
C ILE A 125 -14.23 -4.68 0.66
N ALA A 126 -12.91 -4.89 0.58
CA ALA A 126 -12.26 -5.37 -0.63
C ALA A 126 -12.80 -6.73 -1.07
N GLN A 127 -13.06 -7.64 -0.12
CA GLN A 127 -13.64 -8.94 -0.41
C GLN A 127 -15.06 -8.80 -0.98
N ARG A 128 -15.94 -8.01 -0.36
CA ARG A 128 -17.29 -7.77 -0.88
C ARG A 128 -17.27 -7.15 -2.28
N LEU A 129 -16.42 -6.15 -2.49
CA LEU A 129 -16.25 -5.51 -3.80
C LEU A 129 -15.74 -6.49 -4.85
N TYR A 130 -14.79 -7.37 -4.48
CA TYR A 130 -14.28 -8.39 -5.37
C TYR A 130 -15.35 -9.42 -5.71
N ASP A 131 -16.12 -9.88 -4.74
CA ASP A 131 -17.14 -10.91 -4.94
C ASP A 131 -18.28 -10.43 -5.84
N ALA A 132 -18.62 -9.14 -5.76
CA ALA A 132 -19.59 -8.49 -6.64
C ALA A 132 -19.15 -8.38 -8.11
N LEU A 133 -17.86 -8.56 -8.42
CA LEU A 133 -17.36 -8.50 -9.80
C LEU A 133 -17.80 -9.71 -10.63
N SER A 134 -18.06 -9.47 -11.93
CA SER A 134 -18.27 -10.55 -12.90
C SER A 134 -17.01 -11.42 -13.06
N LYS A 135 -17.17 -12.59 -13.67
CA LYS A 135 -16.03 -13.46 -14.00
C LYS A 135 -15.06 -12.78 -14.97
N GLU A 136 -15.54 -12.06 -15.99
CA GLU A 136 -14.66 -11.32 -16.91
C GLU A 136 -13.90 -10.21 -16.20
N GLU A 137 -14.56 -9.49 -15.29
CA GLU A 137 -13.94 -8.41 -14.53
C GLU A 137 -12.83 -8.91 -13.62
N LYS A 138 -13.05 -10.04 -12.92
CA LYS A 138 -12.02 -10.69 -12.10
C LYS A 138 -10.80 -11.08 -12.94
N ILE A 139 -11.02 -11.66 -14.13
CA ILE A 139 -9.94 -12.04 -15.05
C ILE A 139 -9.17 -10.80 -15.51
N SER A 140 -9.88 -9.75 -15.94
CA SER A 140 -9.27 -8.50 -16.39
C SER A 140 -8.43 -7.84 -15.29
N LEU A 141 -8.96 -7.82 -14.07
CA LEU A 141 -8.29 -7.27 -12.88
C LEU A 141 -6.99 -8.02 -12.58
N MET A 142 -7.03 -9.36 -12.61
CA MET A 142 -5.83 -10.17 -12.38
C MET A 142 -4.82 -10.04 -13.52
N LYS A 143 -5.27 -9.91 -14.77
CA LYS A 143 -4.41 -9.71 -15.94
C LYS A 143 -3.67 -8.37 -15.86
N LYS A 144 -4.35 -7.31 -15.42
CA LYS A 144 -3.77 -5.97 -15.20
C LYS A 144 -2.54 -6.04 -14.29
N PHE A 145 -2.62 -6.76 -13.17
CA PHE A 145 -1.55 -6.84 -12.18
C PHE A 145 -0.64 -8.08 -12.31
N SER A 146 -0.74 -8.81 -13.42
CA SER A 146 0.00 -10.06 -13.64
C SER A 146 1.53 -9.92 -13.52
N VAL A 147 2.08 -8.73 -13.79
CA VAL A 147 3.51 -8.42 -13.66
C VAL A 147 4.02 -8.48 -12.22
N PHE A 148 3.13 -8.47 -11.22
CA PHE A 148 3.45 -8.56 -9.80
C PHE A 148 3.08 -9.93 -9.19
N LYS A 149 2.73 -10.94 -10.01
CA LYS A 149 2.26 -12.26 -9.54
C LYS A 149 3.21 -12.98 -8.58
N GLU A 150 4.51 -12.69 -8.66
CA GLU A 150 5.54 -13.27 -7.80
C GLU A 150 5.54 -12.65 -6.40
N ASN A 151 5.01 -11.43 -6.25
CA ASN A 151 4.83 -10.77 -4.97
C ASN A 151 3.33 -10.78 -4.59
N LYS A 152 2.89 -11.87 -3.97
CA LYS A 152 1.48 -12.07 -3.57
C LYS A 152 0.95 -10.96 -2.68
N GLU A 153 1.77 -10.40 -1.80
CA GLU A 153 1.36 -9.30 -0.92
C GLU A 153 1.10 -8.02 -1.70
N LEU A 154 2.02 -7.64 -2.59
CA LEU A 154 1.86 -6.47 -3.44
C LEU A 154 0.68 -6.63 -4.39
N LEU A 155 0.52 -7.81 -4.99
CA LEU A 155 -0.61 -8.11 -5.86
C LEU A 155 -1.94 -7.90 -5.12
N LYS A 156 -2.08 -8.45 -3.91
CA LYS A 156 -3.27 -8.24 -3.07
C LYS A 156 -3.51 -6.76 -2.79
N ALA A 157 -2.46 -6.01 -2.44
CA ALA A 157 -2.57 -4.59 -2.13
C ALA A 157 -2.98 -3.76 -3.34
N MET A 158 -2.42 -4.05 -4.52
CA MET A 158 -2.78 -3.40 -5.79
C MET A 158 -4.21 -3.71 -6.23
N VAL A 159 -4.63 -4.97 -6.12
CA VAL A 159 -6.01 -5.40 -6.39
C VAL A 159 -6.98 -4.67 -5.46
N LYS A 160 -6.73 -4.67 -4.15
CA LYS A 160 -7.54 -3.94 -3.16
C LYS A 160 -7.67 -2.47 -3.53
N ARG A 161 -6.55 -1.81 -3.85
CA ARG A 161 -6.56 -0.40 -4.22
C ARG A 161 -7.37 -0.13 -5.49
N GLU A 162 -7.25 -0.98 -6.50
CA GLU A 162 -8.04 -0.86 -7.73
C GLU A 162 -9.55 -0.98 -7.46
N LEU A 163 -9.96 -1.93 -6.61
CA LEU A 163 -11.36 -2.07 -6.19
C LEU A 163 -11.86 -0.80 -5.49
N PHE A 164 -11.05 -0.23 -4.59
CA PHE A 164 -11.40 1.00 -3.88
C PHE A 164 -11.53 2.20 -4.82
N LYS A 165 -10.66 2.31 -5.83
CA LYS A 165 -10.75 3.37 -6.84
C LYS A 165 -12.08 3.34 -7.61
N ARG A 166 -12.60 2.15 -7.94
CA ARG A 166 -13.88 2.00 -8.66
C ARG A 166 -15.06 2.60 -7.90
N VAL A 167 -15.00 2.60 -6.57
CA VAL A 167 -16.06 3.10 -5.68
C VAL A 167 -15.71 4.44 -5.01
N GLY A 168 -14.62 5.09 -5.42
CA GLY A 168 -14.19 6.36 -4.84
C GLY A 168 -13.69 6.28 -3.39
N LEU A 169 -13.39 5.08 -2.89
CA LEU A 169 -12.89 4.87 -1.54
C LEU A 169 -11.38 5.18 -1.47
N LYS A 170 -10.99 6.04 -0.53
CA LYS A 170 -9.59 6.12 -0.06
C LYS A 170 -9.39 5.06 1.03
N GLY A 171 -8.16 4.56 1.19
CA GLY A 171 -7.87 3.61 2.27
C GLY A 171 -8.28 4.17 3.63
N LEU A 172 -8.66 3.27 4.55
CA LEU A 172 -9.15 3.57 5.88
C LEU A 172 -8.03 3.75 6.92
N SER A 173 -6.76 3.58 6.53
CA SER A 173 -5.60 3.74 7.42
C SER A 173 -5.58 5.10 8.14
N LEU A 174 -5.18 5.11 9.40
CA LEU A 174 -5.04 6.32 10.24
C LEU A 174 -3.98 7.29 9.69
N PHE A 175 -3.10 6.80 8.82
CA PHE A 175 -1.95 7.53 8.26
C PHE A 175 -2.21 8.07 6.86
N LEU A 176 -3.43 7.89 6.36
CA LEU A 176 -3.91 8.53 5.14
C LEU A 176 -4.68 9.79 5.51
N ASP A 177 -4.47 10.87 4.75
CA ASP A 177 -5.26 12.10 4.83
C ASP A 177 -6.38 12.12 3.75
#